data_AF-A0A2A2D7H0-F1
#
_entry.id   AF-A0A2A2D7H0-F1
#
_cell.length_a   1.000
_cell.length_b   1.000
_cell.length_c   1.000
_cell.angle_alpha   90.00
_cell.angle_beta   90.00
_cell.angle_gamma   90.00
#
_symmetry.space_group_name_H-M   'P 1'
#
loop_
_entity.id
_entity.type
_entity.pdbx_description
1 polymer ?
#
loop_
_entity_poly.entity_id
_entity_poly.type
_entity_poly.pdbx_seq_one_letter_code
_entity_poly.pdbx_strand_id
1 'polypeptide(L)'
;MLAPRWSVWALMTLAGQPLRYAEIKPKLPWLADGQLHPRLRKLTDAGLVERTAYAPRHVTYGLTARGAELMPVLTVIAAWGNTHLEKNLVPNAKTGEPEPERIAAADNIEDSLTLLTPRHATPLLWALKARGAASARGLAAAAMPGYNLSAVYPPLRQLIDDGLVEATDESAFQLSAQGRDLAPLYRALSAWAGGRPLSDSGSHPVWGQAPAPSQVRTGAWVTHQSRVPALPAPAPSAPVLPAAQRPVARWQPGDLFSHQVPARPITAPSAGVHRR
;
A
#
# COMPACT_ATOMS: atom_id res chain seq x y z
N MET A 1 3.69 10.15 3.57
CA MET A 1 3.66 11.13 2.46
C MET A 1 2.33 11.19 1.70
N LEU A 2 1.60 10.07 1.52
CA LEU A 2 0.34 10.04 0.75
C LEU A 2 -0.89 10.64 1.45
N ALA A 3 -0.85 10.78 2.78
CA ALA A 3 -1.99 11.19 3.61
C ALA A 3 -2.12 12.70 3.89
N PRO A 4 -2.12 13.57 2.87
CA PRO A 4 -2.90 14.80 2.98
C PRO A 4 -3.87 14.96 1.81
N ARG A 5 -5.17 15.18 2.12
CA ARG A 5 -6.29 15.33 1.16
C ARG A 5 -5.93 16.03 -0.14
N TRP A 6 -6.41 15.48 -1.25
CA TRP A 6 -6.21 15.85 -2.66
C TRP A 6 -4.87 15.49 -3.30
N SER A 7 -4.05 14.67 -2.64
CA SER A 7 -2.81 14.16 -3.24
C SER A 7 -3.10 13.07 -4.28
N VAL A 8 -4.13 12.25 -4.08
CA VAL A 8 -4.54 11.19 -5.01
C VAL A 8 -5.15 11.81 -6.25
N TRP A 9 -6.04 12.79 -6.08
CA TRP A 9 -6.64 13.58 -7.15
C TRP A 9 -5.60 14.18 -8.11
N ALA A 10 -4.52 14.77 -7.58
CA ALA A 10 -3.44 15.34 -8.40
C ALA A 10 -2.67 14.25 -9.17
N LEU A 11 -2.34 13.12 -8.53
CA LEU A 11 -1.65 12.00 -9.18
C LEU A 11 -2.50 11.38 -10.31
N MET A 12 -3.78 11.10 -10.05
CA MET A 12 -4.71 10.57 -11.04
C MET A 12 -4.90 11.51 -12.23
N THR A 13 -4.92 12.83 -11.98
CA THR A 13 -5.00 13.85 -13.04
C THR A 13 -3.78 13.85 -13.96
N LEU A 14 -2.60 13.51 -13.43
CA LEU A 14 -1.32 13.46 -14.16
C LEU A 14 -1.00 12.09 -14.77
N ALA A 15 -1.80 11.05 -14.49
CA ALA A 15 -1.50 9.68 -14.89
C ALA A 15 -1.52 9.42 -16.41
N GLY A 16 -2.18 10.28 -17.20
CA GLY A 16 -2.24 10.15 -18.66
C GLY A 16 -1.09 10.83 -19.40
N GLN A 17 -0.75 12.06 -19.04
CA GLN A 17 0.29 12.86 -19.70
C GLN A 17 0.75 14.02 -18.79
N PRO A 18 1.93 14.62 -19.03
CA PRO A 18 2.32 15.86 -18.38
C PRO A 18 1.37 17.02 -18.71
N LEU A 19 0.98 17.80 -17.71
CA LEU A 19 0.03 18.92 -17.84
C LEU A 19 0.60 20.19 -17.21
N ARG A 20 0.25 21.35 -17.77
CA ARG A 20 0.54 22.67 -17.19
C ARG A 20 -0.43 22.96 -16.04
N TYR A 21 -0.07 23.86 -15.13
CA TYR A 21 -0.95 24.25 -14.02
C TYR A 21 -2.35 24.70 -14.49
N ALA A 22 -2.41 25.47 -15.58
CA ALA A 22 -3.65 25.94 -16.21
C ALA A 22 -4.51 24.83 -16.84
N GLU A 23 -3.98 23.61 -17.03
CA GLU A 23 -4.70 22.43 -17.54
C GLU A 23 -5.09 21.48 -16.41
N ILE A 24 -4.32 21.45 -15.32
CA ILE A 24 -4.63 20.70 -14.09
C ILE A 24 -5.77 21.39 -13.32
N LYS A 25 -5.72 22.71 -13.16
CA LYS A 25 -6.68 23.47 -12.34
C LYS A 25 -8.15 23.30 -12.81
N PRO A 26 -8.49 23.38 -14.11
CA PRO A 26 -9.86 23.13 -14.58
C PRO A 26 -10.35 21.68 -14.39
N LYS A 27 -9.44 20.72 -14.20
CA LYS A 27 -9.78 19.32 -13.89
C LYS A 27 -10.03 19.09 -12.40
N LEU A 28 -9.58 20.00 -11.54
CA LEU A 28 -9.74 19.97 -10.08
C LEU A 28 -10.38 21.28 -9.57
N PRO A 29 -11.55 21.71 -10.08
CA PRO A 29 -12.11 23.04 -9.81
C PRO A 29 -12.46 23.30 -8.34
N TRP A 30 -12.68 22.25 -7.53
CA TRP A 30 -12.97 22.37 -6.09
C TRP A 30 -11.72 22.58 -5.22
N LEU A 31 -10.49 22.42 -5.76
CA LEU A 31 -9.25 22.78 -5.07
C LEU A 31 -8.97 24.27 -5.24
N ALA A 32 -8.76 24.99 -4.13
CA ALA A 32 -8.26 26.37 -4.19
C ALA A 32 -6.80 26.41 -4.71
N ASP A 33 -6.38 27.52 -5.32
CA ASP A 33 -5.01 27.60 -5.88
C ASP A 33 -3.92 27.51 -4.82
N GLY A 34 -4.19 28.11 -3.65
CA GLY A 34 -3.38 27.97 -2.43
C GLY A 34 -3.32 26.54 -1.85
N GLN A 35 -4.11 25.60 -2.38
CA GLN A 35 -4.07 24.18 -2.02
C GLN A 35 -3.37 23.36 -3.11
N LEU A 36 -3.70 23.58 -4.39
CA LEU A 36 -3.14 22.82 -5.51
C LEU A 36 -1.62 23.03 -5.67
N HIS A 37 -1.13 24.29 -5.56
CA HIS A 37 0.31 24.54 -5.75
C HIS A 37 1.19 23.88 -4.65
N PRO A 38 0.87 23.99 -3.34
CA PRO A 38 1.58 23.22 -2.31
C PRO A 38 1.47 21.70 -2.45
N ARG A 39 0.38 21.16 -3.03
CA ARG A 39 0.24 19.72 -3.31
C ARG A 39 1.18 19.28 -4.42
N LEU A 40 1.18 19.95 -5.57
CA LEU A 40 2.12 19.65 -6.66
C LEU A 40 3.58 19.76 -6.20
N ARG A 41 3.90 20.79 -5.40
CA ARG A 41 5.23 20.92 -4.78
C ARG A 41 5.57 19.72 -3.89
N LYS A 42 4.69 19.33 -2.95
CA LYS A 42 4.93 18.16 -2.07
C LYS A 42 5.08 16.85 -2.86
N LEU A 43 4.34 16.66 -3.95
CA LEU A 43 4.48 15.49 -4.82
C LEU A 43 5.79 15.52 -5.63
N THR A 44 6.29 16.71 -5.95
CA THR A 44 7.61 16.91 -6.58
C THR A 44 8.74 16.63 -5.59
N ASP A 45 8.64 17.18 -4.37
CA ASP A 45 9.59 16.95 -3.28
C ASP A 45 9.62 15.46 -2.85
N ALA A 46 8.51 14.72 -3.05
CA ALA A 46 8.40 13.28 -2.84
C ALA A 46 8.98 12.42 -3.99
N GLY A 47 9.35 13.02 -5.12
CA GLY A 47 9.79 12.31 -6.32
C GLY A 47 8.69 11.51 -7.03
N LEU A 48 7.41 11.85 -6.82
CA LEU A 48 6.25 11.22 -7.48
C LEU A 48 5.82 11.99 -8.73
N VAL A 49 6.07 13.29 -8.75
CA VAL A 49 5.79 14.20 -9.86
C VAL A 49 7.10 14.85 -10.30
N GLU A 50 7.33 14.93 -11.59
CA GLU A 50 8.40 15.73 -12.19
C GLU A 50 7.84 17.09 -12.61
N ARG A 51 8.62 18.16 -12.39
CA ARG A 51 8.28 19.52 -12.82
C ARG A 51 9.27 19.99 -13.89
N THR A 52 8.88 19.90 -15.15
CA THR A 52 9.70 20.28 -16.30
C THR A 52 9.43 21.74 -16.69
N ALA A 53 10.48 22.57 -16.76
CA ALA A 53 10.37 23.97 -17.19
C ALA A 53 11.02 24.14 -18.57
N TYR A 54 10.21 24.35 -19.59
CA TYR A 54 10.66 24.57 -20.97
C TYR A 54 10.97 26.05 -21.24
N ALA A 55 10.26 26.96 -20.55
CA ALA A 55 10.47 28.40 -20.59
C ALA A 55 9.95 29.05 -19.29
N PRO A 56 10.28 30.32 -18.97
CA PRO A 56 9.83 30.97 -17.73
C PRO A 56 8.30 30.98 -17.51
N ARG A 57 7.51 30.93 -18.59
CA ARG A 57 6.03 30.84 -18.57
C ARG A 57 5.49 29.47 -19.01
N HIS A 58 6.36 28.49 -19.29
CA HIS A 58 5.96 27.16 -19.76
C HIS A 58 6.54 26.08 -18.84
N VAL A 59 5.72 25.63 -17.89
CA VAL A 59 6.05 24.61 -16.90
C VAL A 59 4.97 23.53 -16.90
N THR A 60 5.37 22.28 -17.09
CA THR A 60 4.52 21.10 -16.96
C THR A 60 4.83 20.34 -15.68
N TYR A 61 3.86 19.53 -15.26
CA TYR A 61 3.97 18.54 -14.20
C TYR A 61 3.56 17.19 -14.79
N GLY A 62 4.33 16.12 -14.57
CA GLY A 62 3.99 14.77 -15.01
C GLY A 62 4.35 13.75 -13.92
N LEU A 63 3.87 12.51 -14.01
CA LEU A 63 4.33 11.47 -13.08
C LEU A 63 5.78 11.09 -13.39
N THR A 64 6.58 10.83 -12.33
CA THR A 64 7.84 10.10 -12.48
C THR A 64 7.56 8.61 -12.72
N ALA A 65 8.56 7.82 -13.09
CA ALA A 65 8.44 6.35 -13.15
C ALA A 65 7.87 5.78 -11.83
N ARG A 66 8.40 6.25 -10.69
CA ARG A 66 7.92 5.87 -9.34
C ARG A 66 6.48 6.33 -9.06
N GLY A 67 6.07 7.48 -9.60
CA GLY A 67 4.69 7.95 -9.55
C GLY A 67 3.74 7.10 -10.41
N ALA A 68 4.19 6.63 -11.57
CA ALA A 68 3.43 5.71 -12.42
C ALA A 68 3.28 4.32 -11.76
N GLU A 69 4.33 3.79 -11.13
CA GLU A 69 4.30 2.54 -10.35
C GLU A 69 3.34 2.60 -9.15
N LEU A 70 3.07 3.79 -8.62
CA LEU A 70 2.09 3.97 -7.55
C LEU A 70 0.64 3.79 -8.03
N MET A 71 0.35 4.02 -9.31
CA MET A 71 -1.03 3.94 -9.86
C MET A 71 -1.74 2.60 -9.59
N PRO A 72 -1.17 1.43 -9.90
CA PRO A 72 -1.77 0.14 -9.54
C PRO A 72 -1.92 -0.08 -8.03
N VAL A 73 -1.09 0.54 -7.17
CA VAL A 73 -1.28 0.50 -5.70
C VAL A 73 -2.55 1.28 -5.31
N LEU A 74 -2.75 2.45 -5.91
CA LEU A 74 -3.97 3.25 -5.72
C LEU A 74 -5.22 2.47 -6.18
N THR A 75 -5.13 1.66 -7.24
CA THR A 75 -6.21 0.75 -7.66
C THR A 75 -6.53 -0.31 -6.60
N VAL A 76 -5.53 -0.91 -5.95
CA VAL A 76 -5.75 -1.87 -4.85
C VAL A 76 -6.42 -1.20 -3.65
N ILE A 77 -6.00 0.02 -3.30
CA ILE A 77 -6.63 0.80 -2.22
C ILE A 77 -8.10 1.12 -2.57
N ALA A 78 -8.37 1.57 -3.79
CA ALA A 78 -9.73 1.84 -4.26
C ALA A 78 -10.63 0.60 -4.22
N ALA A 79 -10.10 -0.57 -4.59
CA ALA A 79 -10.84 -1.83 -4.58
C ALA A 79 -11.22 -2.25 -3.15
N TRP A 80 -10.29 -2.13 -2.19
CA TRP A 80 -10.57 -2.37 -0.77
C TRP A 80 -11.65 -1.40 -0.25
N GLY A 81 -11.47 -0.09 -0.48
CA GLY A 81 -12.43 0.91 -0.02
C GLY A 81 -13.82 0.74 -0.62
N ASN A 82 -13.90 0.39 -1.91
CA ASN A 82 -15.16 0.12 -2.59
C ASN A 82 -15.91 -1.10 -2.01
N THR A 83 -15.19 -2.02 -1.35
CA THR A 83 -15.73 -3.25 -0.77
C THR A 83 -16.15 -3.07 0.68
N HIS A 84 -15.45 -2.22 1.44
CA HIS A 84 -15.59 -2.16 2.91
C HIS A 84 -15.98 -0.80 3.49
N LEU A 85 -15.82 0.31 2.76
CA LEU A 85 -16.31 1.60 3.25
C LEU A 85 -17.82 1.67 3.06
N GLU A 86 -18.51 2.11 4.10
CA GLU A 86 -19.93 2.45 4.01
C GLU A 86 -20.15 3.56 2.98
N LYS A 87 -21.25 3.47 2.25
CA LYS A 87 -21.65 4.45 1.23
C LYS A 87 -23.06 4.88 1.55
N ASN A 88 -23.32 6.18 1.44
CA ASN A 88 -24.67 6.71 1.58
C ASN A 88 -25.57 6.03 0.55
N LEU A 89 -26.81 5.70 0.93
CA LEU A 89 -27.83 5.30 -0.04
C LEU A 89 -28.46 6.57 -0.61
N VAL A 90 -28.39 6.71 -1.92
CA VAL A 90 -28.98 7.84 -2.67
C VAL A 90 -30.05 7.30 -3.62
N PRO A 91 -31.19 7.99 -3.77
CA PRO A 91 -32.24 7.55 -4.69
C PRO A 91 -31.73 7.61 -6.13
N ASN A 92 -31.81 6.51 -6.87
CA ASN A 92 -31.45 6.47 -8.27
C ASN A 92 -32.41 7.36 -9.08
N ALA A 93 -31.86 8.33 -9.81
CA ALA A 93 -32.61 9.32 -10.57
C ALA A 93 -33.53 8.77 -11.70
N LYS A 94 -33.46 7.47 -12.02
CA LYS A 94 -34.30 6.78 -13.00
C LYS A 94 -35.32 5.83 -12.39
N THR A 95 -35.02 5.21 -11.25
CA THR A 95 -35.86 4.16 -10.63
C THR A 95 -36.47 4.57 -9.29
N GLY A 96 -35.94 5.60 -8.62
CA GLY A 96 -36.34 6.00 -7.26
C GLY A 96 -35.81 5.10 -6.13
N GLU A 97 -35.39 3.87 -6.46
CA GLU A 97 -34.80 2.90 -5.54
C GLU A 97 -33.50 3.44 -4.90
N PRO A 98 -33.23 3.13 -3.61
CA PRO A 98 -31.99 3.51 -2.94
C PRO A 98 -30.81 2.68 -3.48
N GLU A 99 -29.83 3.35 -4.09
CA GLU A 99 -28.58 2.75 -4.55
C GLU A 99 -27.37 3.31 -3.78
N PRO A 100 -26.27 2.55 -3.62
CA PRO A 100 -25.04 3.09 -3.05
C PRO A 100 -24.48 4.26 -3.86
N GLU A 101 -24.11 5.33 -3.17
CA GLU A 101 -23.52 6.53 -3.76
C GLU A 101 -22.26 6.20 -4.59
N ARG A 102 -22.18 6.78 -5.79
CA ARG A 102 -21.04 6.62 -6.70
C ARG A 102 -19.91 7.57 -6.32
N ILE A 103 -19.18 7.20 -5.27
CA ILE A 103 -17.99 7.92 -4.80
C ILE A 103 -16.90 7.90 -5.88
N ALA A 104 -16.22 9.03 -6.10
CA ALA A 104 -15.08 9.10 -7.01
C ALA A 104 -13.93 8.22 -6.49
N ALA A 105 -13.23 7.53 -7.41
CA ALA A 105 -12.16 6.61 -7.01
C ALA A 105 -11.07 7.29 -6.15
N ALA A 106 -10.75 8.55 -6.42
CA ALA A 106 -9.79 9.32 -5.65
C ALA A 106 -10.25 9.62 -4.20
N ASP A 107 -11.52 9.94 -3.98
CA ASP A 107 -12.06 10.16 -2.63
C ASP A 107 -12.07 8.85 -1.85
N ASN A 108 -12.58 7.78 -2.45
CA ASN A 108 -12.59 6.42 -1.89
C ASN A 108 -11.17 5.94 -1.47
N ILE A 109 -10.13 6.28 -2.26
CA ILE A 109 -8.73 6.03 -1.89
C ILE A 109 -8.30 6.90 -0.69
N GLU A 110 -8.63 8.20 -0.68
CA GLU A 110 -8.25 9.10 0.40
C GLU A 110 -8.94 8.76 1.72
N ASP A 111 -10.19 8.32 1.69
CA ASP A 111 -10.94 7.84 2.86
C ASP A 111 -10.34 6.51 3.36
N SER A 112 -10.04 5.56 2.45
CA SER A 112 -9.34 4.32 2.79
C SER A 112 -7.96 4.56 3.42
N LEU A 113 -7.20 5.53 2.91
CA LEU A 113 -5.92 5.93 3.49
C LEU A 113 -6.09 6.63 4.83
N THR A 114 -7.20 7.34 5.03
CA THR A 114 -7.50 8.05 6.28
C THR A 114 -7.65 7.08 7.45
N LEU A 115 -8.25 5.89 7.25
CA LEU A 115 -8.32 4.83 8.27
C LEU A 115 -6.94 4.27 8.69
N LEU A 116 -5.97 4.27 7.77
CA LEU A 116 -4.62 3.72 8.02
C LEU A 116 -3.61 4.75 8.54
N THR A 117 -4.00 6.04 8.50
CA THR A 117 -3.17 7.20 8.87
C THR A 117 -3.02 7.48 10.39
N PRO A 118 -3.93 7.08 11.31
CA PRO A 118 -3.78 7.41 12.73
C PRO A 118 -2.49 6.85 13.32
N ARG A 119 -1.89 7.61 14.24
CA ARG A 119 -0.65 7.20 14.91
C ARG A 119 -0.87 5.84 15.60
N HIS A 120 0.06 4.93 15.40
CA HIS A 120 0.04 3.55 15.91
C HIS A 120 -1.02 2.60 15.30
N ALA A 121 -1.90 3.04 14.40
CA ALA A 121 -2.88 2.17 13.74
C ALA A 121 -2.22 0.99 13.00
N THR A 122 -1.31 1.29 12.06
CA THR A 122 -0.59 0.24 11.31
C THR A 122 0.22 -0.72 12.21
N PRO A 123 1.02 -0.25 13.21
CA PRO A 123 1.67 -1.12 14.19
C PRO A 123 0.71 -2.01 15.02
N LEU A 124 -0.48 -1.53 15.37
CA LEU A 124 -1.49 -2.32 16.11
C LEU A 124 -2.12 -3.40 15.22
N LEU A 125 -2.55 -3.03 14.00
CA LEU A 125 -3.06 -3.98 13.00
C LEU A 125 -2.02 -5.06 12.65
N TRP A 126 -0.74 -4.67 12.58
CA TRP A 126 0.40 -5.58 12.41
C TRP A 126 0.57 -6.55 13.58
N ALA A 127 0.53 -6.04 14.82
CA ALA A 127 0.64 -6.88 16.02
C ALA A 127 -0.52 -7.87 16.15
N LEU A 128 -1.75 -7.45 15.81
CA LEU A 128 -2.93 -8.32 15.74
C LEU A 128 -2.80 -9.37 14.63
N LYS A 129 -2.33 -9.00 13.43
CA LYS A 129 -2.10 -9.97 12.35
C LYS A 129 -1.10 -11.05 12.74
N ALA A 130 0.01 -10.65 13.37
CA ALA A 130 1.11 -11.55 13.70
C ALA A 130 0.79 -12.49 14.88
N ARG A 131 -0.13 -12.11 15.78
CA ARG A 131 -0.40 -12.82 17.05
C ARG A 131 -1.79 -13.44 17.14
N GLY A 132 -2.72 -13.07 16.26
CA GLY A 132 -4.13 -13.39 16.42
C GLY A 132 -4.77 -12.52 17.49
N ALA A 133 -5.68 -13.11 18.28
CA ALA A 133 -6.29 -12.42 19.41
C ALA A 133 -5.23 -12.04 20.47
N ALA A 134 -5.22 -10.77 20.90
CA ALA A 134 -4.24 -10.24 21.84
C ALA A 134 -4.84 -9.21 22.79
N SER A 135 -4.44 -9.23 24.06
CA SER A 135 -4.85 -8.24 25.05
C SER A 135 -4.21 -6.86 24.81
N ALA A 136 -4.85 -5.79 25.30
CA ALA A 136 -4.32 -4.42 25.22
C ALA A 136 -2.86 -4.31 25.70
N ARG A 137 -2.48 -5.04 26.75
CA ARG A 137 -1.10 -5.09 27.26
C ARG A 137 -0.13 -5.74 26.27
N GLY A 138 -0.55 -6.83 25.63
CA GLY A 138 0.24 -7.49 24.58
C GLY A 138 0.45 -6.59 23.36
N LEU A 139 -0.57 -5.82 22.99
CA LEU A 139 -0.54 -4.88 21.86
C LEU A 139 0.32 -3.65 22.16
N ALA A 140 0.16 -3.03 23.34
CA ALA A 140 0.99 -1.91 23.77
C ALA A 140 2.49 -2.27 23.76
N ALA A 141 2.85 -3.45 24.30
CA ALA A 141 4.23 -3.92 24.32
C ALA A 141 4.84 -4.16 22.92
N ALA A 142 4.02 -4.46 21.90
CA ALA A 142 4.48 -4.74 20.55
C ALA A 142 4.47 -3.49 19.63
N ALA A 143 3.44 -2.66 19.74
CA ALA A 143 3.18 -1.53 18.84
C ALA A 143 3.59 -0.16 19.41
N MET A 144 3.74 -0.05 20.74
CA MET A 144 3.97 1.20 21.46
C MET A 144 5.02 1.03 22.59
N PRO A 145 6.23 0.51 22.31
CA PRO A 145 7.26 0.35 23.33
C PRO A 145 7.63 1.71 23.96
N GLY A 146 7.72 1.75 25.28
CA GLY A 146 8.02 2.97 26.05
C GLY A 146 6.81 3.87 26.36
N TYR A 147 5.61 3.56 25.85
CA TYR A 147 4.37 4.25 26.21
C TYR A 147 3.70 3.61 27.44
N ASN A 148 2.85 4.37 28.12
CA ASN A 148 1.98 3.83 29.15
C ASN A 148 0.89 2.94 28.53
N LEU A 149 0.32 2.03 29.34
CA LEU A 149 -0.73 1.12 28.86
C LEU A 149 -1.98 1.87 28.38
N SER A 150 -2.31 3.02 28.99
CA SER A 150 -3.51 3.79 28.62
C SER A 150 -3.43 4.39 27.21
N ALA A 151 -2.24 4.67 26.68
CA ALA A 151 -2.06 5.20 25.32
C ALA A 151 -2.48 4.24 24.20
N VAL A 152 -2.66 2.95 24.48
CA VAL A 152 -3.11 1.97 23.48
C VAL A 152 -4.61 2.03 23.21
N TYR A 153 -5.42 2.52 24.16
CA TYR A 153 -6.87 2.50 24.02
C TYR A 153 -7.44 3.52 23.03
N PRO A 154 -6.96 4.78 22.92
CA PRO A 154 -7.47 5.70 21.91
C PRO A 154 -7.32 5.19 20.46
N PRO A 155 -6.15 4.70 19.99
CA PRO A 155 -6.04 4.14 18.65
C PRO A 155 -6.76 2.79 18.51
N LEU A 156 -6.84 1.95 19.56
CA LEU A 156 -7.65 0.72 19.48
C LEU A 156 -9.15 1.01 19.37
N ARG A 157 -9.67 2.01 20.09
CA ARG A 157 -11.07 2.43 19.98
C ARG A 157 -11.36 2.93 18.57
N GLN A 158 -10.51 3.81 18.03
CA GLN A 158 -10.65 4.25 16.64
C GLN A 158 -10.66 3.07 15.66
N LEU A 159 -9.77 2.09 15.82
CA LEU A 159 -9.76 0.90 14.95
C LEU A 159 -10.99 -0.01 15.10
N ILE A 160 -11.70 0.05 16.23
CA ILE A 160 -12.98 -0.65 16.44
C ILE A 160 -14.12 0.16 15.81
N ASP A 161 -14.15 1.47 16.02
CA ASP A 161 -15.12 2.39 15.43
C ASP A 161 -15.00 2.39 13.88
N ASP A 162 -13.78 2.25 13.35
CA ASP A 162 -13.46 2.09 11.91
C ASP A 162 -13.75 0.66 11.37
N GLY A 163 -14.25 -0.26 12.21
CA GLY A 163 -14.58 -1.64 11.82
C GLY A 163 -13.39 -2.55 11.52
N LEU A 164 -12.15 -2.13 11.76
CA LEU A 164 -10.92 -2.89 11.45
C LEU A 164 -10.53 -3.92 12.53
N VAL A 165 -10.97 -3.70 13.77
CA VAL A 165 -10.65 -4.50 14.95
C VAL A 165 -11.94 -4.83 15.69
N GLU A 166 -12.05 -6.06 16.19
CA GLU A 166 -13.17 -6.52 17.01
C GLU A 166 -12.68 -6.90 18.41
N ALA A 167 -13.46 -6.53 19.43
CA ALA A 167 -13.22 -6.96 20.80
C ALA A 167 -13.86 -8.34 21.02
N THR A 168 -13.17 -9.20 21.77
CA THR A 168 -13.62 -10.54 22.15
C THR A 168 -13.92 -10.59 23.65
N ASP A 169 -14.73 -11.56 24.06
CA ASP A 169 -15.26 -11.69 25.43
C ASP A 169 -14.16 -11.79 26.51
N GLU A 170 -12.96 -12.27 26.15
CA GLU A 170 -11.81 -12.46 27.07
C GLU A 170 -10.95 -11.20 27.28
N SER A 171 -11.48 -10.00 27.02
CA SER A 171 -10.71 -8.73 27.03
C SER A 171 -9.50 -8.71 26.05
N ALA A 172 -9.57 -9.53 25.01
CA ALA A 172 -8.64 -9.53 23.88
C ALA A 172 -9.26 -8.88 22.64
N PHE A 173 -8.41 -8.42 21.73
CA PHE A 173 -8.77 -7.79 20.47
C PHE A 173 -8.23 -8.65 19.33
N GLN A 174 -8.96 -8.72 18.21
CA GLN A 174 -8.50 -9.38 16.98
C GLN A 174 -8.85 -8.52 15.75
N LEU A 175 -8.25 -8.81 14.60
CA LEU A 175 -8.67 -8.17 13.34
C LEU A 175 -10.09 -8.62 12.99
N SER A 176 -10.94 -7.72 12.51
CA SER A 176 -12.23 -8.06 11.89
C SER A 176 -12.05 -8.72 10.53
N ALA A 177 -13.13 -9.09 9.83
CA ALA A 177 -13.05 -9.54 8.43
C ALA A 177 -12.38 -8.46 7.55
N GLN A 178 -12.92 -7.23 7.60
CA GLN A 178 -12.39 -6.05 6.91
C GLN A 178 -10.92 -5.75 7.26
N GLY A 179 -10.53 -5.90 8.52
CA GLY A 179 -9.14 -5.72 8.97
C GLY A 179 -8.18 -6.80 8.44
N ARG A 180 -8.66 -8.04 8.23
CA ARG A 180 -7.88 -9.11 7.58
C ARG A 180 -7.70 -8.85 6.08
N ASP A 181 -8.70 -8.26 5.43
CA ASP A 181 -8.71 -7.95 3.99
C ASP A 181 -7.83 -6.75 3.58
N LEU A 182 -7.20 -6.05 4.54
CA LEU A 182 -6.13 -5.08 4.27
C LEU A 182 -4.82 -5.74 3.74
N ALA A 183 -4.72 -7.07 3.73
CA ALA A 183 -3.53 -7.80 3.29
C ALA A 183 -3.01 -7.44 1.87
N PRO A 184 -3.84 -7.29 0.82
CA PRO A 184 -3.37 -6.90 -0.52
C PRO A 184 -2.87 -5.46 -0.52
N LEU A 185 -3.54 -4.56 0.20
CA LEU A 185 -3.18 -3.14 0.32
C LEU A 185 -1.79 -2.98 0.95
N TYR A 186 -1.54 -3.61 2.10
CA TYR A 186 -0.23 -3.52 2.77
C TYR A 186 0.90 -4.15 1.94
N ARG A 187 0.63 -5.26 1.24
CA ARG A 187 1.58 -5.86 0.29
C ARG A 187 1.94 -4.91 -0.86
N ALA A 188 0.93 -4.30 -1.49
CA ALA A 188 1.13 -3.38 -2.60
C ALA A 188 1.90 -2.12 -2.17
N LEU A 189 1.53 -1.51 -1.03
CA LEU A 189 2.26 -0.39 -0.45
C LEU A 189 3.70 -0.75 -0.11
N SER A 190 3.96 -1.91 0.51
CA SER A 190 5.32 -2.28 0.90
C SER A 190 6.21 -2.63 -0.29
N ALA A 191 5.68 -3.29 -1.33
CA ALA A 191 6.43 -3.54 -2.56
C ALA A 191 6.89 -2.24 -3.20
N TRP A 192 5.95 -1.31 -3.40
CA TRP A 192 6.22 0.02 -3.95
C TRP A 192 7.15 0.87 -3.07
N ALA A 193 6.96 0.84 -1.74
CA ALA A 193 7.82 1.57 -0.80
C ALA A 193 9.26 1.05 -0.81
N GLY A 194 9.45 -0.26 -1.02
CA GLY A 194 10.74 -0.92 -1.16
C GLY A 194 11.34 -0.91 -2.58
N GLY A 195 10.70 -0.23 -3.55
CA GLY A 195 11.17 -0.19 -4.94
C GLY A 195 11.13 -1.54 -5.66
N ARG A 196 10.25 -2.46 -5.23
CA ARG A 196 10.06 -3.78 -5.85
C ARG A 196 8.84 -3.75 -6.78
N PRO A 197 8.87 -4.51 -7.90
CA PRO A 197 7.70 -4.62 -8.77
C PRO A 197 6.54 -5.29 -8.01
N LEU A 198 5.30 -4.91 -8.37
CA LEU A 198 4.09 -5.36 -7.67
C LEU A 198 3.80 -6.86 -7.81
N SER A 199 4.38 -7.52 -8.82
CA SER A 199 4.45 -8.99 -8.93
C SER A 199 5.04 -9.64 -7.67
N ASP A 200 6.01 -8.97 -7.05
CA ASP A 200 6.81 -9.51 -5.95
C ASP A 200 6.21 -9.16 -4.57
N SER A 201 5.05 -8.48 -4.57
CA SER A 201 4.34 -8.04 -3.35
C SER A 201 3.93 -9.19 -2.42
N GLY A 202 3.86 -10.42 -2.94
CA GLY A 202 3.73 -11.65 -2.15
C GLY A 202 4.90 -11.96 -1.21
N SER A 203 6.00 -11.19 -1.25
CA SER A 203 7.19 -11.38 -0.39
C SER A 203 7.21 -10.57 0.91
N HIS A 204 6.11 -9.90 1.30
CA HIS A 204 6.07 -9.10 2.52
C HIS A 204 6.19 -9.98 3.80
N PRO A 205 7.18 -9.75 4.69
CA PRO A 205 7.53 -10.68 5.78
C PRO A 205 6.44 -10.98 6.81
N VAL A 206 5.32 -10.23 6.82
CA VAL A 206 4.15 -10.49 7.68
C VAL A 206 2.82 -10.58 6.90
N TRP A 207 2.80 -10.29 5.60
CA TRP A 207 1.55 -10.27 4.79
C TRP A 207 1.60 -11.08 3.48
N GLY A 208 2.67 -11.82 3.19
CA GLY A 208 2.71 -12.84 2.13
C GLY A 208 3.61 -14.02 2.52
N GLN A 209 3.48 -15.23 1.96
CA GLN A 209 2.64 -15.70 0.84
C GLN A 209 1.19 -16.12 1.22
N ALA A 210 0.47 -16.64 0.24
CA ALA A 210 -0.94 -16.40 -0.07
C ALA A 210 -1.84 -17.66 -0.01
N PRO A 211 -3.17 -17.56 -0.27
CA PRO A 211 -3.93 -18.74 -0.68
C PRO A 211 -3.42 -19.19 -2.06
N ALA A 212 -3.10 -20.47 -2.21
CA ALA A 212 -3.06 -21.07 -3.53
C ALA A 212 -4.46 -20.95 -4.17
N PRO A 213 -4.58 -20.85 -5.51
CA PRO A 213 -5.88 -21.02 -6.14
C PRO A 213 -6.42 -22.38 -5.71
N SER A 214 -7.64 -22.40 -5.19
CA SER A 214 -8.37 -23.66 -5.03
C SER A 214 -8.46 -24.28 -6.42
N GLN A 215 -7.75 -25.39 -6.64
CA GLN A 215 -8.11 -26.29 -7.72
C GLN A 215 -9.50 -26.81 -7.40
N VAL A 216 -10.50 -26.09 -7.91
CA VAL A 216 -11.84 -26.63 -8.09
C VAL A 216 -11.66 -27.88 -8.94
N ARG A 217 -11.78 -29.05 -8.31
CA ARG A 217 -11.83 -30.35 -8.99
C ARG A 217 -13.17 -30.50 -9.69
N THR A 218 -13.38 -29.70 -10.73
CA THR A 218 -14.41 -29.90 -11.74
C THR A 218 -13.85 -30.84 -12.81
N GLY A 219 -14.00 -32.13 -12.57
CA GLY A 219 -13.63 -33.20 -13.49
C GLY A 219 -14.24 -34.51 -13.01
N ALA A 220 -15.11 -35.10 -13.82
CA ALA A 220 -15.82 -36.33 -13.49
C ALA A 220 -14.88 -37.55 -13.40
N TRP A 221 -15.35 -38.59 -12.74
CA TRP A 221 -14.68 -39.89 -12.67
C TRP A 221 -14.40 -40.46 -14.06
N VAL A 222 -13.14 -40.86 -14.30
CA VAL A 222 -12.76 -41.80 -15.37
C VAL A 222 -11.79 -42.82 -14.77
N THR A 223 -12.00 -44.10 -15.10
CA THR A 223 -11.28 -45.27 -14.58
C THR A 223 -10.08 -45.65 -15.46
N HIS A 224 -9.11 -46.38 -14.88
CA HIS A 224 -7.88 -46.89 -15.53
C HIS A 224 -6.92 -45.78 -16.03
N GLN A 225 -5.60 -45.89 -16.09
CA GLN A 225 -4.57 -46.91 -15.82
C GLN A 225 -3.28 -46.13 -15.36
N SER A 226 -2.20 -46.68 -14.81
CA SER A 226 -1.81 -48.04 -14.37
C SER A 226 -0.73 -47.95 -13.26
N ARG A 227 -0.23 -49.07 -12.73
CA ARG A 227 0.92 -49.12 -11.79
C ARG A 227 2.23 -49.38 -12.56
N VAL A 228 3.16 -48.43 -12.55
CA VAL A 228 4.56 -48.64 -13.00
C VAL A 228 5.45 -48.87 -11.77
N PRO A 229 6.38 -49.85 -11.76
CA PRO A 229 7.27 -50.10 -10.62
C PRO A 229 8.34 -49.03 -10.44
N ALA A 230 8.81 -48.85 -9.21
CA ALA A 230 9.92 -47.94 -8.90
C ALA A 230 11.26 -48.46 -9.45
N LEU A 231 12.09 -47.54 -9.96
CA LEU A 231 13.52 -47.75 -10.22
C LEU A 231 14.36 -47.25 -9.02
N PRO A 232 15.56 -47.81 -8.79
CA PRO A 232 16.29 -47.64 -7.53
C PRO A 232 17.00 -46.29 -7.39
N ALA A 233 17.26 -45.90 -6.14
CA ALA A 233 17.94 -44.67 -5.79
C ALA A 233 19.45 -44.70 -6.10
N PRO A 234 20.04 -43.56 -6.54
CA PRO A 234 21.49 -43.34 -6.49
C PRO A 234 21.97 -42.87 -5.11
N ALA A 235 23.30 -42.97 -4.93
CA ALA A 235 24.09 -42.86 -3.69
C ALA A 235 24.05 -41.50 -2.94
N PRO A 236 24.48 -41.44 -1.65
CA PRO A 236 24.36 -40.25 -0.80
C PRO A 236 25.24 -39.04 -1.18
N SER A 237 24.79 -37.89 -0.71
CA SER A 237 25.27 -36.54 -1.02
C SER A 237 26.70 -36.23 -0.55
N ALA A 238 27.42 -35.42 -1.33
CA ALA A 238 28.56 -34.65 -0.84
C ALA A 238 28.11 -33.55 0.15
N PRO A 239 28.93 -33.15 1.14
CA PRO A 239 28.54 -32.15 2.12
C PRO A 239 28.49 -30.75 1.50
N VAL A 240 27.29 -30.18 1.44
CA VAL A 240 27.09 -28.77 1.11
C VAL A 240 27.52 -27.93 2.31
N LEU A 241 28.53 -27.08 2.14
CA LEU A 241 28.90 -26.06 3.12
C LEU A 241 27.68 -25.18 3.44
N PRO A 242 27.39 -24.88 4.72
CA PRO A 242 26.23 -24.06 5.06
C PRO A 242 26.39 -22.67 4.45
N ALA A 243 25.45 -22.32 3.56
CA ALA A 243 25.36 -20.97 3.04
C ALA A 243 25.22 -20.00 4.23
N ALA A 244 26.07 -18.97 4.26
CA ALA A 244 26.04 -17.97 5.32
C ALA A 244 24.63 -17.38 5.44
N GLN A 245 23.99 -17.60 6.59
CA GLN A 245 22.66 -17.06 6.88
C GLN A 245 22.77 -15.53 6.83
N ARG A 246 22.26 -14.91 5.76
CA ARG A 246 22.13 -13.46 5.70
C ARG A 246 21.24 -13.04 6.88
N PRO A 247 21.63 -12.02 7.67
CA PRO A 247 20.84 -11.60 8.81
C PRO A 247 19.43 -11.23 8.35
N VAL A 248 18.42 -11.82 8.98
CA VAL A 248 17.02 -11.51 8.72
C VAL A 248 16.83 -10.02 9.04
N ALA A 249 16.58 -9.21 8.02
CA ALA A 249 16.39 -7.77 8.18
C ALA A 249 15.16 -7.53 9.07
N ARG A 250 15.41 -7.11 10.31
CA ARG A 250 14.37 -6.88 11.32
C ARG A 250 13.67 -5.56 11.00
N TRP A 251 12.54 -5.66 10.30
CA TRP A 251 11.68 -4.55 9.90
C TRP A 251 11.41 -3.59 11.07
N GLN A 252 11.56 -2.29 10.82
CA GLN A 252 11.33 -1.23 11.80
C GLN A 252 9.99 -0.53 11.54
N PRO A 253 9.23 -0.12 12.58
CA PRO A 253 7.94 0.56 12.42
C PRO A 253 7.92 1.90 11.64
N GLY A 254 9.07 2.39 11.16
CA GLY A 254 9.19 3.54 10.27
C GLY A 254 9.34 3.21 8.78
N ASP A 255 9.72 1.98 8.41
CA ASP A 255 10.20 1.65 7.06
C ASP A 255 9.10 1.75 5.98
N LEU A 256 7.83 1.62 6.37
CA LEU A 256 6.68 1.69 5.45
C LEU A 256 6.35 3.13 5.02
N PHE A 257 6.86 4.15 5.74
CA PHE A 257 6.55 5.57 5.48
C PHE A 257 7.77 6.51 5.52
N SER A 258 8.96 6.01 5.85
CA SER A 258 10.22 6.74 5.83
C SER A 258 10.98 6.45 4.54
N HIS A 259 11.21 7.48 3.73
CA HIS A 259 12.14 7.41 2.61
C HIS A 259 13.32 8.33 2.90
N GLN A 260 14.53 7.75 2.97
CA GLN A 260 15.69 8.53 2.54
C GLN A 260 15.55 8.76 1.04
N VAL A 261 15.64 10.02 0.63
CA VAL A 261 15.75 10.38 -0.79
C VAL A 261 17.09 9.81 -1.27
N PRO A 262 17.14 8.97 -2.33
CA PRO A 262 18.41 8.51 -2.86
C PRO A 262 19.22 9.74 -3.28
N ALA A 263 20.47 9.81 -2.82
CA ALA A 263 21.35 10.92 -3.16
C ALA A 263 21.45 11.05 -4.68
N ARG A 264 21.37 12.29 -5.18
CA ARG A 264 21.53 12.59 -6.62
C ARG A 264 22.83 11.94 -7.11
N PRO A 265 22.86 11.31 -8.31
CA PRO A 265 24.10 10.86 -8.89
C PRO A 265 25.03 12.07 -9.05
N ILE A 266 26.19 12.00 -8.41
CA ILE A 266 27.25 13.01 -8.53
C ILE A 266 27.75 12.96 -9.98
N THR A 267 27.72 14.09 -10.67
CA THR A 267 28.31 14.23 -12.00
C THR A 267 29.78 13.85 -11.96
N ALA A 268 30.17 12.85 -12.77
CA ALA A 268 31.56 12.47 -12.93
C ALA A 268 32.41 13.66 -13.43
N PRO A 269 33.70 13.76 -13.04
CA PRO A 269 34.55 14.87 -13.45
C PRO A 269 34.81 14.83 -14.96
N SER A 270 34.69 16.00 -15.60
CA SER A 270 35.12 16.20 -16.97
C SER A 270 36.63 16.04 -17.08
N ALA A 271 37.08 14.94 -17.71
CA ALA A 271 38.46 14.80 -18.14
C ALA A 271 38.68 15.73 -19.34
N GLY A 272 39.51 16.75 -19.16
CA GLY A 272 39.82 17.71 -20.22
C GLY A 272 40.85 17.19 -21.22
N VAL A 273 41.13 18.06 -22.20
CA VAL A 273 42.24 18.01 -23.18
C VAL A 273 42.01 17.06 -24.36
N HIS A 274 41.71 17.63 -25.53
CA HIS A 274 42.78 17.93 -26.49
C HIS A 274 42.44 19.12 -27.39
N ARG A 275 43.41 20.03 -27.58
CA ARG A 275 43.39 21.08 -28.61
C ARG A 275 43.72 20.48 -29.97
N ARG A 276 43.02 20.93 -31.01
CA ARG A 276 43.62 21.55 -32.20
C ARG A 276 42.60 22.44 -32.89
#